data_AF-A0A7V9F409-F1
#
_entry.id   AF-A0A7V9F409-F1
#
_cell.length_a   1.000
_cell.length_b   1.000
_cell.length_c   1.000
_cell.angle_alpha   90.00
_cell.angle_beta   90.00
_cell.angle_gamma   90.00
#
_symmetry.space_group_name_H-M   'P 1'
#
loop_
_entity.id
_entity.type
_entity.pdbx_description
1 polymer ?
#
loop_
_entity_poly.entity_id
_entity_poly.type
_entity_poly.pdbx_seq_one_letter_code
_entity_poly.pdbx_strand_id
1 'polypeptide(L)'
;MALNMSPSSVGKQLLLARDLQTVHSDLGEALQLGQVSPFVASMVASATRKLPDTARRVLDEAVTTDAVELPTGRAIEAARNRVREADEYSDVAAANARNNRYAFLKPLDDSVAMLGAVMPAEDAVAGWVRIDTDARRLRREGDARSLDQLRCDLFAQAVASAADRTDADRTDAESLPAESAGSENAGAEGIGAEGTASGPAAAARRPAVLVQVVISLASL
;
A
#
# COMPACT_ATOMS: atom_id res chain seq x y z
N MET A 1 34.92 -16.88 15.34
CA MET A 1 33.66 -17.13 16.06
C MET A 1 32.52 -16.64 15.19
N ALA A 2 31.65 -17.53 14.70
CA ALA A 2 30.41 -17.12 14.04
C ALA A 2 29.39 -16.76 15.14
N LEU A 3 28.79 -15.58 15.06
CA LEU A 3 27.67 -15.20 15.92
C LEU A 3 26.51 -16.18 15.67
N ASN A 4 25.93 -16.77 16.72
CA ASN A 4 24.77 -17.67 16.62
C ASN A 4 23.50 -16.85 16.32
N MET A 5 23.47 -16.19 15.18
CA MET A 5 22.44 -15.26 14.75
C MET A 5 21.95 -15.63 13.36
N SER A 6 20.65 -15.46 13.12
CA SER A 6 20.07 -15.69 11.80
C SER A 6 20.52 -14.60 10.81
N PRO A 7 20.64 -14.92 9.50
CA PRO A 7 21.05 -13.94 8.48
C PRO A 7 20.18 -12.67 8.45
N SER A 8 18.88 -12.82 8.70
CA SER A 8 17.94 -11.69 8.75
C SER A 8 18.18 -10.78 9.96
N SER A 9 18.61 -11.33 11.09
CA SER A 9 18.97 -10.55 12.28
C SER A 9 20.25 -9.75 12.07
N VAL A 10 21.25 -10.35 11.42
CA VAL A 10 22.49 -9.66 11.04
C VAL A 10 22.19 -8.53 10.06
N GLY A 11 21.32 -8.77 9.07
CA GLY A 11 20.89 -7.73 8.13
C GLY A 11 20.25 -6.53 8.82
N LYS A 12 19.36 -6.75 9.79
CA LYS A 12 18.75 -5.66 10.57
C LYS A 12 19.77 -4.86 11.38
N GLN A 13 20.72 -5.54 12.02
CA GLN A 13 21.78 -4.89 12.79
C GLN A 13 22.73 -4.07 11.91
N LEU A 14 23.13 -4.60 10.76
CA LEU A 14 23.98 -3.87 9.80
C LEU A 14 23.27 -2.64 9.24
N LEU A 15 21.98 -2.76 8.91
CA LEU A 15 21.21 -1.62 8.45
C LEU A 15 21.07 -0.55 9.53
N LEU A 16 20.81 -0.94 10.79
CA LEU A 16 20.75 -0.01 11.90
C LEU A 16 22.11 0.69 12.14
N ALA A 17 23.20 -0.08 12.13
CA ALA A 17 24.54 0.47 12.29
C ALA A 17 24.87 1.48 11.17
N ARG A 18 24.53 1.17 9.92
CA ARG A 18 24.66 2.09 8.79
C ARG A 18 23.82 3.35 9.00
N ASP A 19 22.56 3.20 9.41
CA ASP A 19 21.65 4.33 9.65
C ASP A 19 22.26 5.29 10.69
N LEU A 20 22.71 4.77 11.83
CA LEU A 20 23.34 5.55 12.91
C LEU A 20 24.67 6.18 12.52
N GLN A 21 25.37 5.63 11.51
CA GLN A 21 26.65 6.17 11.07
C GLN A 21 26.52 7.20 9.95
N THR A 22 25.52 7.07 9.09
CA THR A 22 25.46 7.82 7.81
C THR A 22 24.29 8.79 7.69
N VAL A 23 23.27 8.62 8.54
CA VAL A 23 22.05 9.42 8.53
C VAL A 23 21.79 10.04 9.90
N HIS A 24 21.97 9.25 10.97
CA HIS A 24 21.70 9.63 12.35
C HIS A 24 22.98 9.71 13.19
N SER A 25 23.93 10.56 12.78
CA SER A 25 25.24 10.68 13.42
C SER A 25 25.14 11.11 14.89
N ASP A 26 24.25 12.04 15.20
CA ASP A 26 24.10 12.59 16.55
C ASP A 26 23.53 11.53 17.50
N LEU A 27 22.53 10.78 17.03
CA LEU A 27 21.95 9.66 17.76
C LEU A 27 22.97 8.52 17.94
N GLY A 28 23.81 8.30 16.94
CA GLY A 28 24.91 7.35 16.98
C GLY A 28 25.96 7.72 18.03
N GLU A 29 26.30 9.01 18.14
CA GLU A 29 27.21 9.53 19.17
C GLU A 29 26.60 9.43 20.57
N ALA A 30 25.34 9.83 20.74
CA ALA A 30 24.62 9.72 22.02
C ALA A 30 24.53 8.26 22.51
N LEU A 31 24.37 7.30 21.58
CA LEU A 31 24.45 5.87 21.88
C LEU A 31 25.84 5.44 22.35
N GLN A 32 26.91 5.91 21.69
CA GLN A 32 28.29 5.59 22.06
C GLN A 32 28.68 6.15 23.43
N LEU A 33 28.19 7.34 23.77
CA LEU A 33 28.38 7.97 25.07
C LEU A 33 27.50 7.35 26.18
N GLY A 34 26.63 6.40 25.83
CA GLY A 34 25.74 5.73 26.79
C GLY A 34 24.59 6.62 27.28
N GLN A 35 24.32 7.74 26.60
CA GLN A 35 23.21 8.65 26.93
C GLN A 35 21.87 8.09 26.47
N VAL A 36 21.87 7.27 25.41
CA VAL A 36 20.68 6.59 24.88
C VAL A 36 20.92 5.08 24.89
N SER A 37 19.91 4.30 25.28
CA SER A 37 20.01 2.84 25.23
C SER A 37 19.98 2.33 23.77
N PRO A 38 20.65 1.19 23.46
CA PRO A 38 20.61 0.59 22.13
C PRO A 38 19.19 0.31 21.62
N PHE A 39 18.29 -0.05 22.53
CA PHE A 39 16.88 -0.27 22.21
C PHE A 39 16.19 1.02 21.74
N VAL A 40 16.32 2.10 22.50
CA VAL A 40 15.72 3.41 22.16
C VAL A 40 16.29 3.91 20.83
N ALA A 41 17.62 3.89 20.66
CA ALA A 41 18.28 4.30 19.43
C ALA A 41 17.77 3.49 18.22
N SER A 42 17.60 2.18 18.38
CA SER A 42 17.06 1.33 17.31
C SER A 42 15.61 1.68 16.92
N MET A 43 14.77 1.97 17.91
CA MET A 43 13.36 2.27 17.71
C MET A 43 13.18 3.65 17.09
N VAL A 44 13.95 4.65 17.54
CA VAL A 44 13.96 6.00 16.98
C VAL A 44 14.46 5.99 15.53
N ALA A 45 15.62 5.40 15.26
CA ALA A 45 16.16 5.31 13.90
C ALA A 45 15.26 4.50 12.94
N SER A 46 14.56 3.48 13.45
CA SER A 46 13.58 2.73 12.66
C SER A 46 12.31 3.53 12.37
N ALA A 47 11.88 4.41 13.29
CA ALA A 47 10.70 5.24 13.10
C ALA A 47 10.87 6.27 11.96
N THR A 48 12.09 6.74 11.72
CA THR A 48 12.38 7.74 10.68
C THR A 48 12.55 7.15 9.28
N ARG A 49 12.65 5.82 9.13
CA ARG A 49 12.97 5.17 7.84
C ARG A 49 12.00 5.43 6.69
N LYS A 50 10.77 5.85 6.97
CA LYS A 50 9.81 6.19 5.89
C LYS A 50 10.17 7.49 5.16
N LEU A 51 11.02 8.32 5.76
CA LEU A 51 11.47 9.58 5.17
C LEU A 51 12.74 9.36 4.31
N PRO A 52 12.97 10.20 3.28
CA PRO A 52 14.25 10.20 2.57
C PRO A 52 15.40 10.59 3.51
N ASP A 53 16.61 10.10 3.23
CA ASP A 53 17.79 10.32 4.09
C ASP A 53 18.09 11.80 4.33
N THR A 54 17.77 12.69 3.39
CA THR A 54 17.92 14.14 3.56
C THR A 54 17.03 14.69 4.68
N ALA A 55 15.77 14.28 4.75
CA ALA A 55 14.84 14.68 5.80
C ALA A 55 15.18 14.00 7.15
N ARG A 56 15.64 12.75 7.10
CA ARG A 56 16.09 12.02 8.31
C ARG A 56 17.28 12.72 8.99
N ARG A 57 18.24 13.24 8.21
CA ARG A 57 19.37 14.04 8.71
C ARG A 57 18.93 15.35 9.36
N VAL A 58 17.96 16.05 8.76
CA VAL A 58 17.41 17.29 9.35
C VAL A 58 16.76 17.03 10.70
N LEU A 59 16.12 15.87 10.87
CA LEU A 59 15.50 15.48 12.14
C LEU A 59 16.48 14.96 13.18
N ASP A 60 17.74 14.67 12.83
CA ASP A 60 18.65 13.88 13.66
C ASP A 60 18.89 14.50 15.04
N GLU A 61 19.27 15.77 15.08
CA GLU A 61 19.49 16.53 16.32
C GLU A 61 18.23 16.51 17.21
N ALA A 62 17.07 16.74 16.60
CA ALA A 62 15.81 16.86 17.31
C ALA A 62 15.33 15.52 17.89
N VAL A 63 15.50 14.41 17.16
CA VAL A 63 15.16 13.07 17.67
C VAL A 63 16.18 12.55 18.68
N THR A 64 17.44 13.01 18.57
CA THR A 64 18.50 12.69 19.54
C THR A 64 18.22 13.36 20.88
N THR A 65 17.87 14.65 20.85
CA THR A 65 17.50 15.42 22.05
C THR A 65 16.35 14.73 22.80
N ASP A 66 15.27 14.37 22.10
CA ASP A 66 14.16 13.63 22.70
C ASP A 66 14.58 12.28 23.28
N ALA A 67 15.47 11.56 22.59
CA ALA A 67 15.91 10.24 23.01
C ALA A 67 16.74 10.28 24.30
N VAL A 68 17.44 11.40 24.54
CA VAL A 68 18.21 11.65 25.76
C VAL A 68 17.32 12.14 26.90
N GLU A 69 16.38 13.05 26.62
CA GLU A 69 15.62 13.74 27.66
C GLU A 69 14.33 13.02 28.07
N LEU A 70 13.70 12.28 27.15
CA LEU A 70 12.40 11.67 27.40
C LEU A 70 12.50 10.20 27.82
N PRO A 71 11.54 9.71 28.63
CA PRO A 71 11.40 8.27 28.86
C PRO A 71 11.22 7.51 27.54
N THR A 72 11.76 6.29 27.47
CA THR A 72 11.77 5.42 26.26
C THR A 72 10.49 5.47 25.42
N GLY A 73 9.32 5.28 26.03
CA GLY A 73 8.05 5.28 25.29
C GLY A 73 7.72 6.63 24.66
N ARG A 74 7.99 7.73 25.37
CA ARG A 74 7.76 9.10 24.91
C ARG A 74 8.77 9.54 23.86
N ALA A 75 10.03 9.12 23.97
CA ALA A 75 11.04 9.36 22.93
C ALA A 75 10.64 8.72 21.59
N ILE A 76 10.18 7.47 21.61
CA ILE A 76 9.73 6.76 20.41
C ILE A 76 8.48 7.45 19.80
N GLU A 77 7.55 7.90 20.65
CA GLU A 77 6.36 8.62 20.20
C GLU A 77 6.70 10.00 19.61
N ALA A 78 7.59 10.75 20.25
CA ALA A 78 8.05 12.05 19.79
C ALA A 78 8.78 11.96 18.44
N ALA A 79 9.62 10.92 18.25
CA ALA A 79 10.23 10.63 16.96
C ALA A 79 9.17 10.35 15.88
N ARG A 80 8.12 9.57 16.18
CA ARG A 80 7.01 9.33 15.25
C ARG A 80 6.24 10.60 14.91
N ASN A 81 6.04 11.50 15.89
CA ASN A 81 5.34 12.77 15.67
C ASN A 81 6.16 13.72 14.79
N ARG A 82 7.46 13.87 15.05
CA ARG A 82 8.38 14.63 14.18
C ARG A 82 8.37 14.10 12.75
N VAL A 83 8.32 12.78 12.62
CA VAL A 83 8.22 12.11 11.32
C VAL A 83 6.85 12.26 10.66
N ARG A 84 5.80 12.67 11.38
CA ARG A 84 4.52 13.10 10.78
C ARG A 84 4.57 14.57 10.38
N GLU A 85 5.19 15.41 11.19
CA GLU A 85 5.34 16.86 10.95
C GLU A 85 6.28 17.17 9.78
N ALA A 86 7.42 16.48 9.70
CA ALA A 86 8.41 16.62 8.63
C ALA A 86 8.00 15.93 7.33
N ASP A 87 6.97 15.07 7.40
CA ASP A 87 6.38 14.47 6.22
C ASP A 87 5.46 15.52 5.57
N GLU A 88 6.06 16.47 4.85
CA GLU A 88 5.35 17.37 3.92
C GLU A 88 4.54 16.56 2.89
N TYR A 89 4.94 15.31 2.68
CA TYR A 89 4.21 14.30 1.91
C TYR A 89 2.97 13.75 2.62
N SER A 90 2.69 14.02 3.89
CA SER A 90 1.44 13.61 4.56
C SER A 90 0.24 14.40 4.01
N ASP A 91 0.39 15.71 3.83
CA ASP A 91 -0.68 16.56 3.27
C ASP A 91 -0.77 16.43 1.75
N VAL A 92 0.37 16.30 1.08
CA VAL A 92 0.42 16.03 -0.37
C VAL A 92 -0.01 14.60 -0.68
N ALA A 93 0.20 13.60 0.19
CA ALA A 93 -0.36 12.25 0.04
C ALA A 93 -1.84 12.19 0.41
N ALA A 94 -2.36 13.02 1.31
CA ALA A 94 -3.79 13.14 1.54
C ALA A 94 -4.51 13.80 0.35
N ALA A 95 -3.90 14.85 -0.24
CA ALA A 95 -4.35 15.47 -1.48
C ALA A 95 -4.18 14.53 -2.68
N ASN A 96 -3.05 13.81 -2.77
CA ASN A 96 -2.80 12.81 -3.79
C ASN A 96 -3.59 11.53 -3.57
N ALA A 97 -4.06 11.17 -2.37
CA ALA A 97 -4.89 9.98 -2.16
C ALA A 97 -6.25 10.11 -2.85
N ARG A 98 -6.76 11.33 -3.04
CA ARG A 98 -7.94 11.60 -3.87
C ARG A 98 -7.64 11.41 -5.37
N ASN A 99 -6.41 11.68 -5.80
CA ASN A 99 -5.94 11.56 -7.19
C ASN A 99 -5.28 10.21 -7.51
N ASN A 100 -4.83 9.47 -6.51
CA ASN A 100 -4.14 8.17 -6.58
C ASN A 100 -5.10 7.06 -6.17
N ARG A 101 -6.37 7.20 -6.58
CA ARG A 101 -7.38 6.15 -6.46
C ARG A 101 -7.17 5.19 -7.61
N TYR A 102 -6.91 3.94 -7.30
CA TYR A 102 -6.79 2.91 -8.31
C TYR A 102 -7.31 1.59 -7.77
N ALA A 103 -7.94 0.82 -8.65
CA ALA A 103 -8.23 -0.58 -8.40
C ALA A 103 -7.11 -1.42 -9.00
N PHE A 104 -6.82 -2.57 -8.40
CA PHE A 104 -5.85 -3.51 -8.93
C PHE A 104 -6.40 -4.93 -8.84
N LEU A 105 -6.05 -5.71 -9.86
CA LEU A 105 -6.24 -7.14 -9.90
C LEU A 105 -4.86 -7.80 -10.00
N LYS A 106 -4.55 -8.69 -9.07
CA LYS A 106 -3.34 -9.49 -9.08
C LYS A 106 -3.75 -10.97 -9.16
N PRO A 107 -3.57 -11.64 -10.30
CA PRO A 107 -3.68 -13.08 -10.38
C PRO A 107 -2.71 -13.74 -9.39
N LEU A 108 -3.16 -14.78 -8.69
CA LEU A 108 -2.33 -15.66 -7.88
C LEU A 108 -2.21 -17.02 -8.60
N ASP A 109 -1.36 -17.89 -8.08
CA ASP A 109 -1.29 -19.28 -8.53
C ASP A 109 -2.54 -20.03 -8.04
N ASP A 110 -2.97 -21.07 -8.75
CA ASP A 110 -4.08 -21.96 -8.38
C ASP A 110 -5.49 -21.33 -8.35
N SER A 111 -5.94 -20.78 -9.49
CA SER A 111 -7.34 -20.39 -9.77
C SER A 111 -7.94 -19.25 -8.94
N VAL A 112 -7.13 -18.57 -8.11
CA VAL A 112 -7.55 -17.44 -7.30
C VAL A 112 -6.86 -16.14 -7.72
N ALA A 113 -7.51 -15.00 -7.46
CA ALA A 113 -6.96 -13.69 -7.72
C ALA A 113 -7.27 -12.74 -6.57
N MET A 114 -6.39 -11.76 -6.37
CA MET A 114 -6.59 -10.68 -5.42
C MET A 114 -7.14 -9.46 -6.15
N LEU A 115 -8.32 -9.01 -5.75
CA LEU A 115 -8.94 -7.77 -6.20
C LEU A 115 -8.98 -6.79 -5.03
N GLY A 116 -8.56 -5.55 -5.27
CA GLY A 116 -8.58 -4.51 -4.24
C GLY A 116 -8.55 -3.11 -4.83
N ALA A 117 -8.71 -2.11 -3.97
CA ALA A 117 -8.63 -0.71 -4.38
C ALA A 117 -7.91 0.13 -3.33
N VAL A 118 -7.19 1.14 -3.79
CA VAL A 118 -6.71 2.26 -2.99
C VAL A 118 -7.68 3.41 -3.21
N MET A 119 -8.23 3.93 -2.11
CA MET A 119 -9.25 4.98 -2.13
C MET A 119 -9.12 5.87 -0.88
N PRO A 120 -9.84 7.00 -0.78
CA PRO A 120 -9.83 7.84 0.41
C PRO A 120 -10.17 7.00 1.65
N ALA A 121 -9.45 7.25 2.75
CA ALA A 121 -9.56 6.42 3.95
C ALA A 121 -10.99 6.34 4.50
N GLU A 122 -11.73 7.45 4.44
CA GLU A 122 -13.14 7.53 4.88
C GLU A 122 -14.03 6.56 4.08
N ASP A 123 -13.89 6.54 2.75
CA ASP A 123 -14.66 5.65 1.88
C ASP A 123 -14.28 4.18 2.09
N ALA A 124 -12.98 3.89 2.22
CA ALA A 124 -12.48 2.54 2.46
C ALA A 124 -13.01 1.96 3.77
N VAL A 125 -12.97 2.76 4.85
CA VAL A 125 -13.48 2.36 6.16
C VAL A 125 -14.99 2.18 6.14
N ALA A 126 -15.73 3.11 5.51
CA ALA A 126 -17.18 3.00 5.39
C ALA A 126 -17.60 1.73 4.63
N GLY A 127 -16.93 1.44 3.50
CA GLY A 127 -17.14 0.23 2.72
C GLY A 127 -16.84 -1.05 3.51
N TRP A 128 -15.70 -1.08 4.22
CA TRP A 128 -15.32 -2.23 5.04
C TRP A 128 -16.29 -2.47 6.19
N VAL A 129 -16.69 -1.42 6.92
CA VAL A 129 -17.62 -1.53 8.06
C VAL A 129 -18.97 -2.09 7.61
N ARG A 130 -19.46 -1.67 6.44
CA ARG A 130 -20.70 -2.21 5.86
C ARG A 130 -20.57 -3.72 5.60
N ILE A 131 -19.52 -4.13 4.88
CA ILE A 131 -19.27 -5.54 4.55
C ILE A 131 -19.13 -6.38 5.83
N ASP A 132 -18.36 -5.90 6.81
CA ASP A 132 -18.14 -6.61 8.08
C ASP A 132 -19.44 -6.75 8.89
N THR A 133 -20.26 -5.71 8.91
CA THR A 133 -21.56 -5.72 9.61
C THR A 133 -22.50 -6.74 8.98
N ASP A 134 -22.61 -6.75 7.65
CA ASP A 134 -23.45 -7.70 6.91
C ASP A 134 -22.94 -9.14 7.07
N ALA A 135 -21.63 -9.37 7.00
CA ALA A 135 -21.03 -10.70 7.23
C ALA A 135 -21.34 -11.22 8.63
N ARG A 136 -21.22 -10.37 9.67
CA ARG A 136 -21.57 -10.73 11.04
C ARG A 136 -23.05 -10.99 11.22
N ARG A 137 -23.92 -10.26 10.51
CA ARG A 137 -25.37 -10.52 10.51
C ARG A 137 -25.66 -11.92 9.96
N LEU A 138 -25.17 -12.23 8.77
CA LEU A 138 -25.36 -13.56 8.13
C LEU A 138 -24.81 -14.69 9.01
N ARG A 139 -23.65 -14.50 9.62
CA ARG A 139 -23.07 -15.48 10.53
C ARG A 139 -23.93 -15.71 11.78
N ARG A 140 -24.56 -14.66 12.31
CA ARG A 140 -25.51 -14.77 13.44
C ARG A 140 -26.83 -15.42 13.04
N GLU A 141 -27.25 -15.26 11.79
CA GLU A 141 -28.44 -15.90 11.20
C GLU A 141 -28.23 -17.40 10.92
N GLY A 142 -27.04 -17.94 11.19
CA GLY A 142 -26.74 -19.37 11.11
C GLY A 142 -26.00 -19.79 9.84
N ASP A 143 -25.48 -18.85 9.05
CA ASP A 143 -24.66 -19.18 7.89
C ASP A 143 -23.40 -19.95 8.31
N ALA A 144 -23.17 -21.12 7.70
CA ALA A 144 -22.08 -22.02 8.04
C ALA A 144 -20.70 -21.54 7.57
N ARG A 145 -20.63 -20.60 6.62
CA ARG A 145 -19.37 -20.04 6.08
C ARG A 145 -18.59 -19.23 7.12
N SER A 146 -17.27 -19.17 6.96
CA SER A 146 -16.42 -18.35 7.84
C SER A 146 -16.68 -16.85 7.61
N LEU A 147 -16.36 -16.00 8.59
CA LEU A 147 -16.49 -14.55 8.42
C LEU A 147 -15.67 -14.02 7.24
N ASP A 148 -14.49 -14.60 6.98
CA ASP A 148 -13.64 -14.17 5.86
C ASP A 148 -14.22 -14.58 4.51
N GLN A 149 -14.82 -15.76 4.41
CA GLN A 149 -15.57 -16.19 3.22
C GLN A 149 -16.77 -15.26 2.98
N LEU A 150 -17.55 -14.97 4.02
CA LEU A 150 -18.70 -14.09 3.93
C LEU A 150 -18.32 -12.66 3.51
N ARG A 151 -17.24 -12.10 4.06
CA ARG A 151 -16.73 -10.80 3.65
C ARG A 151 -16.26 -10.81 2.19
N CYS A 152 -15.57 -11.86 1.76
CA CYS A 152 -15.12 -12.01 0.38
C CYS A 152 -16.31 -12.07 -0.59
N ASP A 153 -17.31 -12.90 -0.30
CA ASP A 153 -18.52 -13.06 -1.11
C ASP A 153 -19.31 -11.74 -1.20
N LEU A 154 -19.51 -11.06 -0.07
CA LEU A 154 -20.18 -9.76 -0.01
C LEU A 154 -19.40 -8.67 -0.75
N PHE A 155 -18.07 -8.67 -0.66
CA PHE A 155 -17.21 -7.77 -1.43
C PHE A 155 -17.38 -8.03 -2.94
N ALA A 156 -17.31 -9.29 -3.37
CA ALA A 156 -17.50 -9.66 -4.77
C ALA A 156 -18.89 -9.26 -5.29
N GLN A 157 -19.94 -9.48 -4.50
CA GLN A 157 -21.30 -9.06 -4.83
C GLN A 157 -21.43 -7.54 -4.93
N ALA A 158 -20.81 -6.79 -4.02
CA ALA A 158 -20.83 -5.33 -4.04
C ALA A 158 -20.15 -4.76 -5.30
N VAL A 159 -19.06 -5.38 -5.74
CA VAL A 159 -18.35 -4.99 -6.98
C VAL A 159 -19.15 -5.40 -8.22
N ALA A 160 -19.70 -6.62 -8.26
CA ALA A 160 -20.48 -7.11 -9.41
C ALA A 160 -21.80 -6.35 -9.61
N SER A 161 -22.54 -6.07 -8.53
CA SER A 161 -23.80 -5.31 -8.59
C SER A 161 -23.63 -3.86 -9.06
N ALA A 162 -22.40 -3.32 -9.03
CA ALA A 162 -22.10 -2.03 -9.65
C ALA A 162 -21.97 -2.12 -11.18
N ALA A 163 -21.52 -3.26 -11.72
CA ALA A 163 -21.44 -3.49 -13.17
C ALA A 163 -22.83 -3.64 -13.78
N ASP A 164 -23.72 -4.41 -13.15
CA ASP A 164 -25.09 -4.64 -13.64
C ASP A 164 -25.92 -3.35 -13.73
N ARG A 165 -25.74 -2.41 -12.79
CA ARG A 165 -26.41 -1.09 -12.84
C ARG A 165 -25.98 -0.25 -14.03
N THR A 166 -24.76 -0.42 -14.51
CA THR A 166 -24.24 0.34 -15.66
C THR A 166 -24.79 -0.22 -16.98
N ASP A 167 -25.17 -1.49 -17.02
CA ASP A 167 -25.75 -2.12 -18.21
C ASP A 167 -27.24 -1.75 -18.36
N ALA A 168 -27.98 -1.71 -17.24
CA ALA A 168 -29.38 -1.27 -17.22
C ALA A 168 -29.55 0.20 -17.68
N ASP A 169 -28.64 1.09 -17.28
CA ASP A 169 -28.65 2.51 -17.70
C ASP A 169 -28.24 2.69 -19.18
N ARG A 170 -27.54 1.71 -19.77
CA ARG A 170 -27.16 1.70 -21.19
C ARG A 170 -28.30 1.21 -22.08
N THR A 171 -29.12 0.27 -21.62
CA THR A 171 -30.31 -0.20 -22.36
C THR A 171 -31.42 0.85 -22.50
N ASP A 172 -31.45 1.87 -21.63
CA ASP A 172 -32.39 2.99 -21.73
C ASP A 172 -31.98 4.05 -22.77
N ALA A 173 -30.73 3.99 -23.28
CA ALA A 173 -30.19 4.92 -24.26
C ALA A 173 -30.29 4.43 -25.73
N GLU A 174 -30.59 3.15 -25.96
CA GLU A 174 -30.66 2.56 -27.32
C GLU A 174 -32.12 2.21 -27.69
N SER A 175 -32.94 3.25 -27.80
CA SER A 175 -34.28 3.19 -28.39
C SER A 175 -34.40 4.24 -29.50
N LEU A 176 -33.70 4.02 -30.61
CA LEU A 176 -33.93 4.75 -31.87
C LEU A 176 -34.44 3.74 -32.91
N PRO A 177 -35.54 4.05 -33.64
CA PRO A 177 -36.13 3.09 -34.57
C PRO A 177 -35.26 2.95 -35.81
N ALA A 178 -35.19 1.71 -36.31
CA ALA A 178 -34.58 1.36 -37.57
C ALA A 178 -35.37 1.94 -38.75
N GLU A 179 -34.69 2.64 -39.66
CA GLU A 179 -35.13 2.79 -41.05
C GLU A 179 -34.03 2.29 -42.00
N SER A 180 -34.46 1.45 -42.93
CA SER A 180 -33.69 0.69 -43.91
C SER A 180 -33.27 1.50 -45.13
N ALA A 181 -32.06 1.21 -45.65
CA ALA A 181 -31.67 1.09 -47.07
C ALA A 181 -30.12 1.02 -47.09
N GLY A 182 -29.40 0.25 -47.90
CA GLY A 182 -29.65 -0.56 -49.08
C GLY A 182 -28.28 -1.16 -49.49
N SER A 183 -28.34 -2.15 -50.38
CA SER A 183 -27.35 -3.19 -50.69
C SER A 183 -26.04 -2.76 -51.40
N GLU A 184 -25.14 -3.76 -51.56
CA GLU A 184 -24.09 -3.96 -52.60
C GLU A 184 -22.64 -3.56 -52.21
N ASN A 185 -21.55 -4.31 -52.40
CA ASN A 185 -21.27 -5.62 -53.01
C ASN A 185 -19.87 -6.12 -52.52
N ALA A 186 -19.59 -7.41 -52.70
CA ALA A 186 -18.35 -8.11 -52.35
C ALA A 186 -17.12 -7.70 -53.21
N GLY A 187 -15.91 -7.89 -52.67
CA GLY A 187 -14.68 -7.80 -53.48
C GLY A 187 -13.34 -7.94 -52.73
N ALA A 188 -12.87 -9.20 -52.66
CA ALA A 188 -11.49 -9.69 -52.87
C ALA A 188 -10.26 -9.17 -52.09
N GLU A 189 -9.41 -10.17 -51.79
CA GLU A 189 -8.08 -10.18 -51.17
C GLU A 189 -7.03 -9.22 -51.76
N GLY A 190 -6.02 -8.88 -50.94
CA GLY A 190 -4.78 -8.25 -51.40
C GLY A 190 -3.73 -8.11 -50.28
N ILE A 191 -2.52 -8.55 -50.57
CA ILE A 191 -1.42 -8.90 -49.67
C ILE A 191 -0.32 -7.83 -49.74
N GLY A 192 0.42 -7.61 -48.65
CA GLY A 192 1.72 -6.91 -48.60
C GLY A 192 1.65 -5.39 -48.42
N ALA A 193 2.61 -4.67 -47.83
CA ALA A 193 3.90 -5.01 -47.26
C ALA A 193 4.36 -3.82 -46.39
N GLU A 194 5.04 -4.14 -45.28
CA GLU A 194 6.28 -3.52 -44.80
C GLU A 194 6.44 -1.99 -44.71
N GLY A 195 6.70 -1.53 -43.48
CA GLY A 195 7.19 -0.19 -43.16
C GLY A 195 7.81 -0.16 -41.76
N THR A 196 9.08 -0.52 -41.69
CA THR A 196 10.08 -0.24 -40.65
C THR A 196 10.02 1.24 -40.18
N ALA A 197 10.43 1.69 -38.99
CA ALA A 197 11.22 1.21 -37.87
C ALA A 197 10.92 2.12 -36.65
N SER A 198 11.24 1.66 -35.44
CA SER A 198 12.03 2.38 -34.42
C SER A 198 11.68 1.87 -33.01
N GLY A 199 12.57 1.07 -32.41
CA GLY A 199 12.59 0.88 -30.95
C GLY A 199 13.48 1.94 -30.29
N PRO A 200 13.90 1.77 -29.02
CA PRO A 200 13.18 1.29 -27.84
C PRO A 200 13.20 2.37 -26.74
N ALA A 201 12.09 2.62 -26.05
CA ALA A 201 12.10 3.44 -24.83
C ALA A 201 11.95 2.54 -23.61
N ALA A 202 13.10 2.15 -23.05
CA ALA A 202 13.22 1.52 -21.75
C ALA A 202 12.61 2.44 -20.67
N ALA A 203 11.35 2.21 -20.32
CA ALA A 203 10.72 2.83 -19.18
C ALA A 203 11.24 2.14 -17.91
N ALA A 204 12.08 2.86 -17.18
CA ALA A 204 12.67 2.44 -15.92
C ALA A 204 11.61 1.92 -14.94
N ARG A 205 11.76 0.65 -14.55
CA ARG A 205 11.03 0.03 -13.44
C ARG A 205 11.30 0.81 -12.16
N ARG A 206 10.27 1.47 -11.62
CA ARG A 206 10.25 1.92 -10.22
C ARG A 206 9.82 0.75 -9.34
N PRO A 207 10.57 0.38 -8.28
CA PRO A 207 10.12 -0.64 -7.36
C PRO A 207 8.99 -0.06 -6.49
N ALA A 208 7.76 -0.52 -6.72
CA ALA A 208 6.67 -0.31 -5.79
C ALA A 208 6.90 -1.24 -4.58
N VAL A 209 7.23 -0.66 -3.43
CA VAL A 209 7.36 -1.38 -2.16
C VAL A 209 5.95 -1.62 -1.63
N LEU A 210 5.46 -2.84 -1.79
CA LEU A 210 4.21 -3.33 -1.20
C LEU A 210 4.46 -3.61 0.28
N VAL A 211 3.99 -2.72 1.17
CA VAL A 211 3.98 -2.99 2.62
C VAL A 211 2.80 -3.91 2.92
N GLN A 212 3.05 -5.22 3.00
CA GLN A 212 2.09 -6.17 3.57
C GLN A 212 2.11 -6.05 5.10
N VAL A 213 1.04 -5.52 5.68
CA VAL A 213 0.77 -5.63 7.11
C VAL A 213 0.15 -7.00 7.36
N VAL A 214 0.96 -7.96 7.80
CA VAL A 214 0.49 -9.26 8.29
C VAL A 214 0.07 -9.09 9.74
N ILE A 215 -1.25 -9.06 10.00
CA ILE A 215 -1.77 -9.20 11.35
C ILE A 215 -1.82 -10.70 11.65
N SER A 216 -0.86 -11.18 12.44
CA SER A 216 -0.83 -12.54 12.96
C SER A 216 -1.86 -12.65 14.08
N LEU A 217 -2.91 -13.43 13.88
CA LEU A 217 -3.81 -13.85 14.94
C LEU A 217 -3.17 -15.05 15.64
N ALA A 218 -2.67 -14.83 16.85
CA ALA A 218 -2.32 -15.91 17.76
C ALA A 218 -3.61 -16.55 18.29
N SER A 219 -3.73 -17.87 18.11
CA SER A 219 -4.77 -18.71 18.70
C SER A 219 -4.82 -18.56 20.22
N LEU A 220 -6.05 -18.53 20.73
CA LEU A 220 -6.42 -18.95 22.09
C LEU A 220 -7.55 -19.97 21.94
#